data_AF-A0A7C6FQN9-F1
#
_entry.id   AF-A0A7C6FQN9-F1
#
_cell.length_a   1.000
_cell.length_b   1.000
_cell.length_c   1.000
_cell.angle_alpha   90.00
_cell.angle_beta   90.00
_cell.angle_gamma   90.00
#
_symmetry.space_group_name_H-M   'P 1'
#
loop_
_entity.id
_entity.type
_entity.pdbx_description
1 polymer ?
#
loop_
_entity_poly.entity_id
_entity_poly.type
_entity_poly.pdbx_seq_one_letter_code
_entity_poly.pdbx_strand_id
1 'polypeptide(L)'
;MKNIYLSVLYVLALTLVLSSSLLAYDIQFFGNGVLPTPEDEANIKAYIDLGQTQAGVEDWEKWQPESSTVIILPSNEDIQNHQDILRKMEENGKLVAVSDLLDDSQYPVFPPYSIFTENYHSIVFLNFVGDGSIFLDEESIQAIQKLTPEKIFVIGTEKNLPLIQEKLAIFESIPVEVIEREKITANYSQIASVPENPVILFFYSSRCPTCRKLKNETTIPIFEKYQDQIKVVYLDYIFSENYEKLVFLEEQWQVENTTSVELFSEAGYVAAEENENVNSKIEELIQKTISLSETDKKKVTSNTSAIEDIIFQRFKGFTPWVVAGAGVLDGLNPCAFATIIFMVNLLMVLGHDRRKILEIGITYSITVFITYLLLGLGLFHVWQTLAAYQVFSRVVYGIMASVLLVFAILSIKDAIQYKKDKKETEFSLGLPKGFRVKINQYLKKSFSEKKLIFAAILSGFVISLLEAGCTGQIYLPTIMYIARQSTSMRAFLYLILYNAFFIVPLLVVFFGVYYGSQSKALVNFGRKNILFSKLALGSLFIVL
;
A
#
# COMPACT_ATOMS: atom_id res chain seq x y z
N MET A 1 52.77 44.14 -19.01
CA MET A 1 51.92 43.47 -18.00
C MET A 1 50.48 43.18 -18.45
N LYS A 2 49.98 43.70 -19.59
CA LYS A 2 48.62 43.41 -20.10
C LYS A 2 48.44 42.03 -20.77
N ASN A 3 49.52 41.38 -21.23
CA ASN A 3 49.44 40.08 -21.92
C ASN A 3 49.56 38.85 -21.00
N ILE A 4 49.82 39.03 -19.70
CA ILE A 4 49.89 37.92 -18.73
C ILE A 4 48.53 37.69 -18.05
N TYR A 5 47.71 38.74 -17.91
CA TYR A 5 46.36 38.58 -17.35
C TYR A 5 45.38 37.90 -18.31
N LEU A 6 45.57 38.03 -19.62
CA LEU A 6 44.68 37.42 -20.61
C LEU A 6 44.89 35.90 -20.75
N SER A 7 46.12 35.42 -20.50
CA SER A 7 46.49 34.01 -20.56
C SER A 7 46.15 33.26 -19.26
N VAL A 8 46.18 33.93 -18.10
CA VAL A 8 45.70 33.35 -16.84
C VAL A 8 44.17 33.25 -16.81
N LEU A 9 43.44 34.20 -17.44
CA LEU A 9 41.99 34.09 -17.61
C LEU A 9 41.59 32.94 -18.54
N TYR A 10 42.42 32.61 -19.54
CA TYR A 10 42.13 31.55 -20.52
C TYR A 10 42.46 30.13 -20.04
N VAL A 11 43.28 29.98 -18.98
CA VAL A 11 43.72 28.66 -18.48
C VAL A 11 42.96 28.23 -17.21
N LEU A 12 42.40 29.17 -16.42
CA LEU A 12 41.58 28.81 -15.24
C LEU A 12 40.07 28.85 -15.50
N ALA A 13 39.61 29.51 -16.57
CA ALA A 13 38.22 29.44 -17.00
C ALA A 13 37.93 28.22 -17.90
N LEU A 14 38.93 27.37 -18.22
CA LEU A 14 38.77 26.28 -19.19
C LEU A 14 38.69 24.86 -18.62
N THR A 15 38.68 24.65 -17.30
CA THR A 15 38.47 23.29 -16.73
C THR A 15 37.65 23.26 -15.43
N LEU A 16 36.91 24.33 -15.11
CA LEU A 16 35.98 24.37 -13.96
C LEU A 16 34.52 24.12 -14.36
N VAL A 17 34.29 23.64 -15.58
CA VAL A 17 33.13 22.81 -15.89
C VAL A 17 33.60 21.36 -15.80
N LEU A 18 33.83 20.88 -14.58
CA LEU A 18 33.64 19.46 -14.32
C LEU A 18 32.16 19.23 -14.56
N SER A 19 31.84 18.71 -15.75
CA SER A 19 30.54 18.17 -16.09
C SER A 19 30.07 17.27 -14.95
N SER A 20 29.05 17.71 -14.23
CA SER A 20 28.33 16.98 -13.20
C SER A 20 27.47 15.86 -13.80
N SER A 21 28.03 15.06 -14.71
CA SER A 21 27.31 14.03 -15.44
C SER A 21 28.23 12.83 -15.69
N LEU A 22 28.61 12.15 -14.61
CA LEU A 22 29.24 10.83 -14.67
C LEU A 22 28.22 9.69 -14.60
N LEU A 23 26.93 10.03 -14.52
CA LEU A 23 25.82 9.12 -14.38
C LEU A 23 24.70 9.51 -15.33
N ALA A 24 24.76 8.95 -16.53
CA ALA A 24 23.66 9.02 -17.49
C ALA A 24 23.63 7.69 -18.23
N TYR A 25 22.43 7.23 -18.55
CA TYR A 25 22.25 6.16 -19.50
C TYR A 25 21.70 6.70 -20.81
N ASP A 26 21.98 5.97 -21.87
CA ASP A 26 21.59 6.35 -23.21
C ASP A 26 20.36 5.56 -23.67
N ILE A 27 19.47 6.27 -24.35
CA ILE A 27 18.37 5.68 -25.11
C ILE A 27 18.61 5.97 -26.57
N GLN A 28 18.56 4.92 -27.39
CA GLN A 28 18.74 5.06 -28.83
C GLN A 28 17.39 5.03 -29.53
N PHE A 29 17.06 6.14 -30.17
CA PHE A 29 15.96 6.25 -31.12
C PHE A 29 16.46 5.92 -32.52
N PHE A 30 15.67 5.17 -33.27
CA PHE A 30 15.94 4.86 -34.67
C PHE A 30 14.64 4.82 -35.48
N GLY A 31 14.77 4.94 -36.79
CA GLY A 31 13.64 4.89 -37.73
C GLY A 31 13.75 3.75 -38.73
N ASN A 32 12.62 3.43 -39.35
CA ASN A 32 12.50 2.52 -40.49
C ASN A 32 13.01 1.09 -40.23
N GLY A 33 12.98 0.63 -38.98
CA GLY A 33 13.31 -0.76 -38.67
C GLY A 33 14.78 -1.17 -38.89
N VAL A 34 15.66 -0.20 -39.11
CA VAL A 34 17.09 -0.44 -39.20
C VAL A 34 17.64 -0.45 -37.79
N LEU A 35 17.84 -1.65 -37.24
CA LEU A 35 18.53 -1.82 -35.97
C LEU A 35 19.94 -1.24 -36.07
N PRO A 36 20.33 -0.32 -35.16
CA PRO A 36 21.71 0.12 -35.03
C PRO A 36 22.61 -1.10 -34.80
N THR A 37 23.78 -1.14 -35.44
CA THR A 37 24.75 -2.22 -35.20
C THR A 37 25.21 -2.19 -33.74
N PRO A 38 25.14 -3.31 -32.98
CA PRO A 38 25.51 -3.36 -31.56
C PRO A 38 26.99 -3.06 -31.25
N GLU A 39 27.82 -2.92 -32.29
CA GLU A 39 29.24 -2.57 -32.14
C GLU A 39 29.34 -1.06 -31.86
N ASP A 40 29.21 -0.66 -30.58
CA ASP A 40 30.16 0.27 -29.91
C ASP A 40 29.67 0.93 -28.59
N GLU A 41 28.44 0.72 -28.07
CA GLU A 41 27.97 1.56 -26.94
C GLU A 41 27.43 0.77 -25.73
N ALA A 42 28.31 0.53 -24.75
CA ALA A 42 28.01 -0.19 -23.50
C ALA A 42 26.97 0.50 -22.56
N ASN A 43 26.48 1.69 -22.92
CA ASN A 43 25.60 2.53 -22.10
C ASN A 43 24.14 2.59 -22.59
N ILE A 44 23.80 1.98 -23.72
CA ILE A 44 22.42 1.99 -24.23
C ILE A 44 21.56 1.02 -23.41
N LYS A 45 20.49 1.53 -22.80
CA LYS A 45 19.56 0.75 -21.96
C LYS A 45 18.23 0.41 -22.63
N ALA A 46 17.82 1.21 -23.60
CA ALA A 46 16.58 1.01 -24.34
C ALA A 46 16.75 1.41 -25.81
N TYR A 47 16.08 0.66 -26.67
CA TYR A 47 15.98 0.94 -28.10
C TYR A 47 14.54 1.33 -28.42
N ILE A 48 14.36 2.48 -29.05
CA ILE A 48 13.06 3.06 -29.39
C ILE A 48 12.92 3.13 -30.91
N ASP A 49 12.03 2.33 -31.46
CA ASP A 49 11.67 2.40 -32.87
C ASP A 49 10.56 3.44 -33.05
N LEU A 50 10.80 4.46 -33.89
CA LEU A 50 9.82 5.50 -34.21
C LEU A 50 8.80 5.08 -35.30
N GLY A 51 8.90 3.85 -35.78
CA GLY A 51 8.02 3.28 -36.81
C GLY A 51 8.44 3.66 -38.24
N GLN A 52 7.47 3.67 -39.15
CA GLN A 52 7.64 3.88 -40.60
C GLN A 52 8.54 2.81 -41.26
N THR A 53 8.39 1.59 -40.78
CA THR A 53 9.33 0.51 -41.01
C THR A 53 9.42 0.07 -42.46
N GLN A 54 8.33 0.22 -43.22
CA GLN A 54 8.15 -0.38 -44.55
C GLN A 54 8.51 -1.88 -44.58
N ALA A 55 8.57 -2.52 -43.41
CA ALA A 55 9.11 -3.85 -43.21
C ALA A 55 8.03 -4.89 -43.49
N GLY A 56 8.42 -6.01 -44.10
CA GLY A 56 7.53 -7.15 -44.30
C GLY A 56 7.25 -7.88 -42.98
N VAL A 57 6.18 -8.67 -42.95
CA VAL A 57 5.75 -9.49 -41.78
C VAL A 57 6.90 -10.32 -41.17
N GLU A 58 7.79 -10.86 -42.00
CA GLU A 58 8.91 -11.70 -41.55
C GLU A 58 10.06 -10.91 -40.90
N ASP A 59 10.13 -9.60 -41.10
CA ASP A 59 11.22 -8.75 -40.59
C ASP A 59 10.91 -8.19 -39.20
N TRP A 60 9.64 -7.97 -38.88
CA TRP A 60 9.17 -7.62 -37.53
C TRP A 60 9.49 -8.72 -36.50
N GLU A 61 9.44 -9.99 -36.90
CA GLU A 61 9.80 -11.11 -36.01
C GLU A 61 11.31 -11.20 -35.75
N LYS A 62 12.16 -10.60 -36.59
CA LYS A 62 13.63 -10.65 -36.46
C LYS A 62 14.21 -9.57 -35.55
N TRP A 63 13.44 -8.54 -35.18
CA TRP A 63 13.90 -7.51 -34.25
C TRP A 63 13.88 -8.02 -32.81
N GLN A 64 14.98 -8.61 -32.38
CA GLN A 64 15.12 -9.24 -31.07
C GLN A 64 16.53 -9.05 -30.48
N PRO A 65 16.83 -7.94 -29.79
CA PRO A 65 18.01 -7.90 -28.94
C PRO A 65 17.77 -8.75 -27.69
N GLU A 66 18.71 -9.66 -27.36
CA GLU A 66 18.57 -10.63 -26.26
C GLU A 66 18.57 -10.00 -24.85
N SER A 67 18.85 -8.70 -24.69
CA SER A 67 19.15 -8.10 -23.36
C SER A 67 18.62 -6.67 -23.10
N SER A 68 17.88 -6.04 -24.00
CA SER A 68 17.39 -4.65 -23.85
C SER A 68 15.91 -4.53 -24.19
N THR A 69 15.14 -3.74 -23.43
CA THR A 69 13.73 -3.45 -23.74
C THR A 69 13.63 -2.69 -25.07
N VAL A 70 12.88 -3.24 -26.02
CA VAL A 70 12.53 -2.56 -27.28
C VAL A 70 11.13 -1.97 -27.13
N ILE A 71 11.02 -0.65 -27.32
CA ILE A 71 9.74 0.07 -27.33
C ILE A 71 9.48 0.50 -28.77
N ILE A 72 8.28 0.23 -29.27
CA ILE A 72 7.87 0.62 -30.62
C ILE A 72 6.82 1.72 -30.51
N LEU A 73 7.05 2.81 -31.22
CA LEU A 73 6.15 3.95 -31.36
C LEU A 73 5.57 3.94 -32.79
N PRO A 74 4.69 2.96 -33.12
CA PRO A 74 4.27 2.67 -34.49
C PRO A 74 3.62 3.87 -35.18
N SER A 75 3.82 3.99 -36.49
CA SER A 75 3.10 4.97 -37.33
C SER A 75 1.68 4.51 -37.64
N ASN A 76 0.87 5.40 -38.24
CA ASN A 76 -0.52 5.08 -38.58
C ASN A 76 -0.58 3.95 -39.61
N GLU A 77 0.37 3.96 -40.54
CA GLU A 77 0.53 2.93 -41.56
C GLU A 77 0.95 1.58 -40.94
N ASP A 78 1.87 1.59 -39.96
CA ASP A 78 2.27 0.36 -39.26
C ASP A 78 1.07 -0.26 -38.53
N ILE A 79 0.24 0.55 -37.87
CA ILE A 79 -0.96 0.05 -37.19
C ILE A 79 -1.95 -0.49 -38.22
N GLN A 80 -2.27 0.26 -39.28
CA GLN A 80 -3.26 -0.17 -40.28
C GLN A 80 -2.87 -1.47 -40.99
N ASN A 81 -1.58 -1.68 -41.26
CA ASN A 81 -1.10 -2.82 -42.03
C ASN A 81 -0.68 -4.02 -41.17
N HIS A 82 -0.28 -3.79 -39.91
CA HIS A 82 0.38 -4.82 -39.08
C HIS A 82 -0.17 -4.93 -37.64
N GLN A 83 -1.37 -4.40 -37.35
CA GLN A 83 -1.98 -4.43 -36.01
C GLN A 83 -1.96 -5.82 -35.36
N ASP A 84 -2.31 -6.87 -36.10
CA ASP A 84 -2.39 -8.23 -35.57
C ASP A 84 -1.03 -8.76 -35.08
N ILE A 85 0.06 -8.40 -35.77
CA ILE A 85 1.41 -8.81 -35.41
C ILE A 85 1.89 -8.06 -34.18
N LEU A 86 1.69 -6.73 -34.16
CA LEU A 86 2.02 -5.87 -33.02
C LEU A 86 1.32 -6.34 -31.74
N ARG A 87 0.01 -6.63 -31.82
CA ARG A 87 -0.75 -7.15 -30.67
C ARG A 87 -0.23 -8.50 -30.20
N LYS A 88 0.04 -9.43 -31.11
CA LYS A 88 0.59 -10.76 -30.77
C LYS A 88 1.96 -10.64 -30.07
N MET A 89 2.78 -9.68 -30.47
CA MET A 89 4.10 -9.47 -29.85
C MET A 89 3.98 -8.81 -28.46
N GLU A 90 3.03 -7.91 -28.26
CA GLU A 90 2.71 -7.31 -26.95
C GLU A 90 2.16 -8.37 -25.98
N GLU A 91 1.22 -9.22 -26.43
CA GLU A 91 0.66 -10.33 -25.63
C GLU A 91 1.73 -11.33 -25.16
N ASN A 92 2.79 -11.52 -25.95
CA ASN A 92 3.91 -12.39 -25.61
C ASN A 92 4.98 -11.68 -24.75
N GLY A 93 4.77 -10.42 -24.37
CA GLY A 93 5.70 -9.62 -23.57
C GLY A 93 7.00 -9.29 -24.30
N LYS A 94 7.02 -9.38 -25.63
CA LYS A 94 8.23 -9.18 -26.45
C LYS A 94 8.47 -7.73 -26.85
N LEU A 95 7.44 -6.89 -26.73
CA LEU A 95 7.40 -5.53 -27.27
C LEU A 95 6.48 -4.69 -26.38
N VAL A 96 6.75 -3.39 -26.31
CA VAL A 96 5.79 -2.40 -25.83
C VAL A 96 5.41 -1.47 -26.97
N ALA A 97 4.14 -1.48 -27.38
CA ALA A 97 3.59 -0.59 -28.40
C ALA A 97 2.87 0.59 -27.74
N VAL A 98 3.03 1.79 -28.28
CA VAL A 98 2.38 3.01 -27.75
C VAL A 98 1.64 3.73 -28.87
N SER A 99 0.37 4.10 -28.68
CA SER A 99 -0.40 4.84 -29.68
C SER A 99 -1.64 5.51 -29.10
N ASP A 100 -2.01 6.68 -29.63
CA ASP A 100 -3.28 7.38 -29.36
C ASP A 100 -4.45 6.88 -30.24
N LEU A 101 -4.22 5.92 -31.14
CA LEU A 101 -5.23 5.45 -32.07
C LEU A 101 -6.36 4.69 -31.34
N LEU A 102 -7.60 5.07 -31.63
CA LEU A 102 -8.80 4.37 -31.15
C LEU A 102 -9.35 3.42 -32.21
N ASP A 103 -9.94 2.31 -31.76
CA ASP A 103 -10.72 1.41 -32.60
C ASP A 103 -12.14 1.95 -32.87
N ASP A 104 -12.93 1.23 -33.67
CA ASP A 104 -14.33 1.59 -33.99
C ASP A 104 -15.23 1.72 -32.75
N SER A 105 -14.85 1.11 -31.64
CA SER A 105 -15.56 1.15 -30.35
C SER A 105 -15.09 2.28 -29.44
N GLN A 106 -14.21 3.16 -29.93
CA GLN A 106 -13.55 4.25 -29.19
C GLN A 106 -12.64 3.77 -28.04
N TYR A 107 -12.13 2.53 -28.12
CA TYR A 107 -11.12 2.04 -27.19
C TYR A 107 -9.71 2.19 -27.78
N PRO A 108 -8.70 2.53 -26.97
CA PRO A 108 -7.33 2.65 -27.44
C PRO A 108 -6.82 1.30 -27.92
N VAL A 109 -6.26 1.26 -29.14
CA VAL A 109 -5.70 0.06 -29.76
C VAL A 109 -4.45 -0.41 -29.01
N PHE A 110 -3.65 0.55 -28.54
CA PHE A 110 -2.48 0.35 -27.68
C PHE A 110 -2.50 1.39 -26.55
N PRO A 111 -1.73 1.21 -25.46
CA PRO A 111 -1.62 2.22 -24.42
C PRO A 111 -1.23 3.60 -24.99
N PRO A 112 -1.87 4.70 -24.55
CA PRO A 112 -1.60 6.04 -25.06
C PRO A 112 -0.24 6.61 -24.61
N TYR A 113 0.39 5.97 -23.61
CA TYR A 113 1.74 6.27 -23.17
C TYR A 113 2.45 5.00 -22.67
N SER A 114 3.77 5.05 -22.62
CA SER A 114 4.60 4.04 -21.95
C SER A 114 5.62 4.71 -21.04
N ILE A 115 6.04 3.99 -20.00
CA ILE A 115 7.06 4.42 -19.06
C ILE A 115 8.23 3.43 -19.15
N PHE A 116 9.41 3.95 -19.44
CA PHE A 116 10.66 3.22 -19.21
C PHE A 116 11.26 3.69 -17.90
N THR A 117 11.66 2.76 -17.03
CA THR A 117 12.31 3.08 -15.76
C THR A 117 13.58 2.26 -15.61
N GLU A 118 14.69 2.95 -15.40
CA GLU A 118 15.98 2.37 -15.04
C GLU A 118 16.46 3.09 -13.77
N ASN A 119 16.90 2.34 -12.74
CA ASN A 119 17.43 2.91 -11.50
C ASN A 119 16.58 4.00 -10.83
N TYR A 120 15.24 3.88 -10.87
CA TYR A 120 14.27 4.89 -10.38
C TYR A 120 14.20 6.19 -11.19
N HIS A 121 14.94 6.30 -12.29
CA HIS A 121 14.78 7.33 -13.30
C HIS A 121 13.77 6.87 -14.33
N SER A 122 12.74 7.69 -14.56
CA SER A 122 11.63 7.31 -15.42
C SER A 122 11.50 8.29 -16.57
N ILE A 123 11.17 7.75 -17.74
CA ILE A 123 10.95 8.50 -18.97
C ILE A 123 9.61 8.07 -19.51
N VAL A 124 8.85 9.05 -19.99
CA VAL A 124 7.53 8.81 -20.58
C VAL A 124 7.62 8.98 -22.08
N PHE A 125 7.00 8.08 -22.81
CA PHE A 125 6.83 8.15 -24.25
C PHE A 125 5.36 8.35 -24.57
N LEU A 126 5.05 9.40 -25.32
CA LEU A 126 3.74 9.70 -25.87
C LEU A 126 3.81 9.60 -27.38
N ASN A 127 2.91 8.81 -27.97
CA ASN A 127 2.88 8.60 -29.40
C ASN A 127 1.53 9.01 -30.01
N PHE A 128 1.53 10.11 -30.75
CA PHE A 128 0.38 10.63 -31.47
C PHE A 128 0.51 10.34 -32.96
N VAL A 129 -0.40 9.51 -33.44
CA VAL A 129 -0.35 8.85 -34.74
C VAL A 129 -1.35 9.45 -35.72
N GLY A 130 -2.45 10.03 -35.24
CA GLY A 130 -3.44 10.74 -36.04
C GLY A 130 -3.38 12.26 -35.91
N ASP A 131 -4.06 12.96 -36.81
CA ASP A 131 -4.30 14.42 -36.74
C ASP A 131 -5.34 14.81 -35.66
N GLY A 132 -5.77 13.85 -34.85
CA GLY A 132 -6.77 14.04 -33.79
C GLY A 132 -6.27 14.92 -32.65
N SER A 133 -7.18 15.27 -31.75
CA SER A 133 -6.91 16.13 -30.59
C SER A 133 -6.99 15.40 -29.26
N ILE A 134 -7.14 14.07 -29.29
CA ILE A 134 -7.27 13.24 -28.09
C ILE A 134 -5.90 13.21 -27.42
N PHE A 135 -5.88 13.68 -26.18
CA PHE A 135 -4.68 13.73 -25.36
C PHE A 135 -4.72 12.57 -24.36
N LEU A 136 -4.26 12.79 -23.14
CA LEU A 136 -4.40 11.87 -22.02
C LEU A 136 -5.68 12.14 -21.25
N ASP A 137 -6.26 11.09 -20.67
CA ASP A 137 -7.30 11.21 -19.66
C ASP A 137 -6.74 11.76 -18.32
N GLU A 138 -7.62 12.17 -17.41
CA GLU A 138 -7.22 12.76 -16.12
C GLU A 138 -6.43 11.79 -15.23
N GLU A 139 -6.70 10.49 -15.29
CA GLU A 139 -6.01 9.47 -14.49
C GLU A 139 -4.57 9.30 -14.96
N SER A 140 -4.37 9.23 -16.28
CA SER A 140 -3.07 9.20 -16.94
C SER A 140 -2.23 10.44 -16.64
N ILE A 141 -2.84 11.63 -16.66
CA ILE A 141 -2.17 12.89 -16.30
C ILE A 141 -1.69 12.84 -14.85
N GLN A 142 -2.56 12.46 -13.91
CA GLN A 142 -2.20 12.35 -12.49
C GLN A 142 -1.11 11.31 -12.25
N ALA A 143 -1.14 10.19 -12.97
CA ALA A 143 -0.11 9.15 -12.88
C ALA A 143 1.26 9.68 -13.29
N ILE A 144 1.36 10.39 -14.43
CA ILE A 144 2.61 10.98 -14.92
C ILE A 144 3.11 12.09 -13.98
N GLN A 145 2.22 12.99 -13.52
CA GLN A 145 2.59 14.04 -12.57
C GLN A 145 3.12 13.47 -11.25
N LYS A 146 2.54 12.38 -10.76
CA LYS A 146 2.99 11.70 -9.55
C LYS A 146 4.31 10.96 -9.74
N LEU A 147 4.58 10.46 -10.94
CA LEU A 147 5.82 9.78 -11.29
C LEU A 147 7.03 10.72 -11.30
N THR A 148 6.82 12.00 -11.68
CA THR A 148 7.90 13.00 -11.86
C THR A 148 9.04 12.47 -12.76
N PRO A 149 8.75 12.15 -14.04
CA PRO A 149 9.75 11.64 -14.96
C PRO A 149 10.84 12.68 -15.25
N GLU A 150 12.04 12.21 -15.60
CA GLU A 150 13.16 13.07 -15.99
C GLU A 150 12.89 13.78 -17.32
N LYS A 151 12.11 13.12 -18.18
CA LYS A 151 11.83 13.58 -19.53
C LYS A 151 10.57 12.95 -20.10
N ILE A 152 9.87 13.71 -20.92
CA ILE A 152 8.75 13.23 -21.74
C ILE A 152 9.14 13.37 -23.20
N PHE A 153 9.12 12.26 -23.94
CA PHE A 153 9.24 12.25 -25.40
C PHE A 153 7.85 12.23 -26.01
N VAL A 154 7.63 13.14 -26.96
CA VAL A 154 6.36 13.31 -27.66
C VAL A 154 6.59 13.16 -29.15
N ILE A 155 5.99 12.13 -29.72
CA ILE A 155 6.06 11.85 -31.14
C ILE A 155 4.71 12.28 -31.74
N GLY A 156 4.72 13.14 -32.75
CA GLY A 156 3.49 13.67 -33.35
C GLY A 156 3.66 14.12 -34.80
N THR A 157 2.55 14.47 -35.44
CA THR A 157 2.51 15.04 -36.80
C THR A 157 2.69 16.56 -36.75
N GLU A 158 3.18 17.15 -37.82
CA GLU A 158 3.33 18.62 -37.93
C GLU A 158 2.03 19.36 -37.57
N LYS A 159 0.88 18.75 -37.87
CA LYS A 159 -0.45 19.32 -37.64
C LYS A 159 -0.97 19.19 -36.21
N ASN A 160 -0.68 18.09 -35.51
CA ASN A 160 -1.20 17.86 -34.15
C ASN A 160 -0.31 18.46 -33.06
N LEU A 161 1.00 18.59 -33.32
CA LEU A 161 1.99 19.00 -32.34
C LEU A 161 1.74 20.37 -31.70
N PRO A 162 1.32 21.43 -32.43
CA PRO A 162 1.04 22.73 -31.81
C PRO A 162 -0.04 22.66 -30.72
N LEU A 163 -1.10 21.87 -30.96
CA LEU A 163 -2.19 21.68 -30.00
C LEU A 163 -1.75 20.80 -28.82
N ILE A 164 -0.96 19.77 -29.08
CA ILE A 164 -0.44 18.87 -28.04
C ILE A 164 0.54 19.62 -27.13
N GLN A 165 1.41 20.47 -27.67
CA GLN A 165 2.34 21.31 -26.90
C GLN A 165 1.61 22.25 -25.95
N GLU A 166 0.50 22.86 -26.39
CA GLU A 166 -0.35 23.69 -25.51
C GLU A 166 -0.90 22.86 -24.34
N LYS A 167 -1.35 21.63 -24.60
CA LYS A 167 -1.87 20.72 -23.55
C LYS A 167 -0.79 20.19 -22.61
N LEU A 168 0.45 20.02 -23.10
CA LEU A 168 1.59 19.57 -22.31
C LEU A 168 2.05 20.61 -21.29
N ALA A 169 1.59 21.87 -21.40
CA ALA A 169 1.84 22.90 -20.39
C ALA A 169 1.39 22.46 -18.98
N ILE A 170 0.47 21.49 -18.82
CA ILE A 170 0.12 20.94 -17.51
C ILE A 170 1.29 20.24 -16.77
N PHE A 171 2.40 19.99 -17.47
CA PHE A 171 3.61 19.37 -16.96
C PHE A 171 4.78 20.37 -16.80
N GLU A 172 4.51 21.67 -16.55
CA GLU A 172 5.48 22.80 -16.60
C GLU A 172 6.89 22.54 -16.03
N SER A 173 7.04 21.66 -15.04
CA SER A 173 8.32 21.33 -14.41
C SER A 173 9.11 20.20 -15.08
N ILE A 174 8.56 19.54 -16.10
CA ILE A 174 9.15 18.35 -16.74
C ILE A 174 9.66 18.70 -18.14
N PRO A 175 10.94 18.42 -18.46
CA PRO A 175 11.47 18.60 -19.82
C PRO A 175 10.71 17.77 -20.85
N VAL A 176 10.22 18.42 -21.91
CA VAL A 176 9.55 17.77 -23.03
C VAL A 176 10.44 17.86 -24.27
N GLU A 177 10.67 16.73 -24.92
CA GLU A 177 11.30 16.66 -26.23
C GLU A 177 10.29 16.18 -27.27
N VAL A 178 10.24 16.90 -28.39
CA VAL A 178 9.26 16.68 -29.46
C VAL A 178 9.96 16.15 -30.69
N ILE A 179 9.44 15.06 -31.25
CA ILE A 179 9.91 14.44 -32.49
C ILE A 179 8.76 14.48 -33.52
N GLU A 180 8.98 15.20 -34.61
CA GLU A 180 8.05 15.27 -35.74
C GLU A 180 8.17 14.04 -36.63
N ARG A 181 7.05 13.37 -36.89
CA ARG A 181 7.01 12.13 -37.68
C ARG A 181 7.49 12.33 -39.12
N GLU A 182 7.17 13.46 -39.72
CA GLU A 182 7.54 13.80 -41.10
C GLU A 182 9.05 14.03 -41.28
N LYS A 183 9.79 14.23 -40.18
CA LYS A 183 11.26 14.38 -40.19
C LYS A 183 12.02 13.06 -40.01
N ILE A 184 11.30 11.96 -39.74
CA ILE A 184 11.92 10.63 -39.63
C ILE A 184 12.29 10.17 -41.03
N THR A 185 13.57 9.83 -41.23
CA THR A 185 14.09 9.33 -42.51
C THR A 185 14.61 7.91 -42.34
N ALA A 186 14.91 7.22 -43.45
CA ALA A 186 15.36 5.83 -43.45
C ALA A 186 16.65 5.55 -42.66
N ASN A 187 17.46 6.58 -42.39
CA ASN A 187 18.70 6.46 -41.61
C ASN A 187 18.64 7.28 -40.31
N TYR A 188 17.44 7.55 -39.80
CA TYR A 188 17.30 8.31 -38.56
C TYR A 188 17.90 7.52 -37.39
N SER A 189 18.82 8.16 -36.67
CA SER A 189 19.34 7.68 -35.40
C SER A 189 19.61 8.86 -34.49
N GLN A 190 19.12 8.80 -33.27
CA GLN A 190 19.35 9.81 -32.24
C GLN A 190 19.59 9.11 -30.90
N ILE A 191 20.63 9.53 -30.20
CA ILE A 191 20.86 9.11 -28.82
C ILE A 191 20.39 10.22 -27.91
N ALA A 192 19.58 9.87 -26.91
CA ALA A 192 19.22 10.76 -25.83
C ALA A 192 19.81 10.25 -24.52
N SER A 193 20.72 11.03 -23.95
CA SER A 193 21.29 10.77 -22.63
C SER A 193 20.35 11.28 -21.55
N VAL A 194 20.10 10.44 -20.55
CA VAL A 194 19.18 10.73 -19.44
C VAL A 194 20.01 10.82 -18.17
N PRO A 195 19.99 11.96 -17.45
CA PRO A 195 20.76 12.11 -16.24
C PRO A 195 20.23 11.18 -15.15
N GLU A 196 21.13 10.39 -14.56
CA GLU A 196 20.89 9.58 -13.37
C GLU A 196 21.40 10.34 -12.15
N ASN A 197 20.62 11.31 -11.69
CA ASN A 197 20.89 11.99 -10.43
C ASN A 197 20.91 10.97 -9.27
N PRO A 198 21.90 11.03 -8.36
CA PRO A 198 21.95 10.10 -7.23
C PRO A 198 20.64 10.03 -6.45
N VAL A 199 20.21 8.80 -6.14
CA VAL A 199 18.90 8.53 -5.55
C VAL A 199 18.98 8.46 -4.03
N ILE A 200 18.07 9.19 -3.36
CA ILE A 200 17.77 9.07 -1.94
C ILE A 200 16.42 8.39 -1.78
N LEU A 201 16.40 7.19 -1.22
CA LEU A 201 15.19 6.46 -0.86
C LEU A 201 14.70 6.94 0.50
N PHE A 202 13.52 7.54 0.57
CA PHE A 202 12.91 8.06 1.79
C PHE A 202 11.80 7.12 2.26
N PHE A 203 12.05 6.33 3.30
CA PHE A 203 11.07 5.42 3.88
C PHE A 203 10.28 6.09 5.00
N TYR A 204 8.95 5.96 4.95
CA TYR A 204 8.04 6.53 5.94
C TYR A 204 6.75 5.72 6.05
N SER A 205 5.93 5.99 7.07
CA SER A 205 4.55 5.50 7.13
C SER A 205 3.54 6.63 6.97
N SER A 206 2.60 6.53 6.02
CA SER A 206 1.48 7.48 5.95
C SER A 206 0.54 7.41 7.14
N ARG A 207 0.58 6.34 7.94
CA ARG A 207 -0.22 6.18 9.17
C ARG A 207 0.43 6.82 10.40
N CYS A 208 1.68 7.23 10.31
CA CYS A 208 2.44 7.84 11.40
C CYS A 208 2.40 9.38 11.33
N PRO A 209 1.79 10.09 12.31
CA PRO A 209 1.71 11.55 12.30
C PRO A 209 3.07 12.25 12.25
N THR A 210 4.01 11.82 13.07
CA THR A 210 5.39 12.36 13.11
C THR A 210 6.12 12.15 11.80
N CYS A 211 5.99 10.98 11.18
CA CYS A 211 6.60 10.67 9.89
C CYS A 211 6.08 11.57 8.77
N ARG A 212 4.77 11.87 8.77
CA ARG A 212 4.18 12.82 7.81
C ARG A 212 4.72 14.23 7.99
N LYS A 213 4.93 14.67 9.23
CA LYS A 213 5.51 15.99 9.54
C LYS A 213 6.97 16.07 9.09
N LEU A 214 7.77 15.03 9.32
CA LEU A 214 9.14 14.96 8.83
C LEU A 214 9.20 15.06 7.29
N LYS A 215 8.36 14.27 6.59
CA LYS A 215 8.26 14.27 5.13
C LYS A 215 7.76 15.59 4.54
N ASN A 216 6.63 16.11 5.05
CA ASN A 216 5.89 17.18 4.39
C ASN A 216 6.23 18.59 4.92
N GLU A 217 7.04 18.70 5.97
CA GLU A 217 7.39 20.00 6.55
C GLU A 217 8.90 20.11 6.84
N THR A 218 9.48 19.13 7.53
CA THR A 218 10.84 19.27 8.07
C THR A 218 11.93 19.11 7.01
N THR A 219 11.78 18.14 6.12
CA THR A 219 12.80 17.75 5.14
C THR A 219 12.67 18.45 3.78
N ILE A 220 11.55 19.14 3.53
CA ILE A 220 11.34 19.89 2.28
C ILE A 220 12.47 20.88 1.98
N PRO A 221 12.88 21.77 2.92
CA PRO A 221 13.87 22.81 2.59
C PRO A 221 15.24 22.25 2.19
N ILE A 222 15.64 21.11 2.76
CA ILE A 222 16.93 20.49 2.41
C ILE A 222 16.85 19.81 1.04
N PHE A 223 15.74 19.18 0.69
CA PHE A 223 15.59 18.56 -0.63
C PHE A 223 15.41 19.59 -1.74
N GLU A 224 14.68 20.69 -1.50
CA GLU A 224 14.58 21.81 -2.46
C GLU A 224 15.96 22.41 -2.77
N LYS A 225 16.84 22.51 -1.77
CA LYS A 225 18.22 23.01 -1.95
C LYS A 225 19.05 22.16 -2.92
N TYR A 226 18.80 20.85 -2.99
CA TYR A 226 19.57 19.90 -3.81
C TYR A 226 18.76 19.27 -4.95
N GLN A 227 17.57 19.80 -5.26
CA GLN A 227 16.62 19.18 -6.21
C GLN A 227 17.19 18.89 -7.60
N ASP A 228 18.14 19.70 -8.07
CA ASP A 228 18.78 19.52 -9.38
C ASP A 228 19.94 18.51 -9.37
N GLN A 229 20.38 18.09 -8.18
CA GLN A 229 21.56 17.23 -7.97
C GLN A 229 21.22 15.83 -7.47
N ILE A 230 20.03 15.63 -6.91
CA ILE A 230 19.59 14.33 -6.36
C ILE A 230 18.15 14.05 -6.74
N LYS A 231 17.78 12.78 -6.73
CA LYS A 231 16.39 12.33 -6.83
C LYS A 231 15.91 11.76 -5.51
N VAL A 232 14.78 12.22 -4.99
CA VAL A 232 14.18 11.68 -3.76
C VAL A 232 12.99 10.79 -4.11
N VAL A 233 13.05 9.52 -3.71
CA VAL A 233 11.97 8.55 -3.93
C VAL A 233 11.29 8.24 -2.60
N TYR A 234 10.03 8.63 -2.46
CA TYR A 234 9.26 8.41 -1.24
C TYR A 234 8.59 7.03 -1.25
N LEU A 235 8.96 6.20 -0.28
CA LEU A 235 8.51 4.81 -0.16
C LEU A 235 7.72 4.62 1.13
N ASP A 236 6.40 4.47 1.00
CA ASP A 236 5.54 4.20 2.15
C ASP A 236 5.62 2.72 2.53
N TYR A 237 6.21 2.41 3.69
CA TYR A 237 6.41 1.02 4.13
C TYR A 237 5.15 0.37 4.73
N ILE A 238 3.98 1.03 4.68
CA ILE A 238 2.71 0.29 4.83
C ILE A 238 2.49 -0.70 3.68
N PHE A 239 3.11 -0.43 2.52
CA PHE A 239 3.11 -1.34 1.39
C PHE A 239 4.26 -2.33 1.57
N SER A 240 3.92 -3.61 1.46
CA SER A 240 4.83 -4.72 1.72
C SER A 240 6.08 -4.70 0.83
N GLU A 241 5.97 -4.27 -0.43
CA GLU A 241 7.12 -4.17 -1.35
C GLU A 241 8.16 -3.16 -0.86
N ASN A 242 7.70 -2.02 -0.34
CA ASN A 242 8.57 -1.00 0.21
C ASN A 242 9.15 -1.44 1.56
N TYR A 243 8.36 -2.13 2.38
CA TYR A 243 8.84 -2.68 3.64
C TYR A 243 9.96 -3.71 3.42
N GLU A 244 9.83 -4.60 2.44
CA GLU A 244 10.86 -5.58 2.08
C GLU A 244 12.16 -4.90 1.64
N LYS A 245 12.06 -3.85 0.82
CA LYS A 245 13.21 -3.02 0.42
C LYS A 245 13.87 -2.35 1.62
N LEU A 246 13.08 -1.78 2.54
CA LEU A 246 13.57 -1.17 3.76
C LEU A 246 14.38 -2.18 4.60
N VAL A 247 13.80 -3.36 4.86
CA VAL A 247 14.46 -4.43 5.62
C VAL A 247 15.78 -4.87 4.98
N PHE A 248 15.80 -5.01 3.65
CA PHE A 248 17.02 -5.36 2.92
C PHE A 248 18.11 -4.30 3.09
N LEU A 249 17.75 -3.02 2.94
CA LEU A 249 18.70 -1.92 3.05
C LEU A 249 19.24 -1.76 4.48
N GLU A 250 18.37 -1.94 5.48
CA GLU A 250 18.79 -1.93 6.88
C GLU A 250 19.84 -3.00 7.18
N GLU A 251 19.67 -4.23 6.66
CA GLU A 251 20.65 -5.30 6.82
C GLU A 251 21.96 -4.99 6.06
N GLN A 252 21.86 -4.52 4.81
CA GLN A 252 23.03 -4.18 3.98
C GLN A 252 23.91 -3.10 4.60
N TRP A 253 23.29 -2.16 5.32
CA TRP A 253 23.96 -1.05 6.00
C TRP A 253 24.19 -1.30 7.49
N GLN A 254 23.77 -2.46 8.02
CA GLN A 254 23.86 -2.82 9.45
C GLN A 254 23.31 -1.71 10.35
N VAL A 255 22.08 -1.28 10.06
CA VAL A 255 21.42 -0.21 10.81
C VAL A 255 21.17 -0.66 12.25
N GLU A 256 21.87 -0.04 13.21
CA GLU A 256 21.77 -0.43 14.63
C GLU A 256 20.49 0.10 15.30
N ASN A 257 20.07 1.32 14.94
CA ASN A 257 18.92 2.00 15.52
C ASN A 257 17.89 2.35 14.44
N THR A 258 16.87 1.51 14.34
CA THR A 258 15.80 1.65 13.35
C THR A 258 14.77 2.67 13.83
N THR A 259 14.36 3.58 12.97
CA THR A 259 13.49 4.71 13.31
C THR A 259 12.27 4.78 12.42
N SER A 260 11.30 5.62 12.78
CA SER A 260 10.04 5.74 12.02
C SER A 260 10.21 6.37 10.62
N VAL A 261 11.32 7.06 10.39
CA VAL A 261 11.74 7.58 9.07
C VAL A 261 13.19 7.20 8.85
N GLU A 262 13.47 6.57 7.71
CA GLU A 262 14.82 6.18 7.34
C GLU A 262 15.10 6.56 5.89
N LEU A 263 16.31 7.06 5.64
CA LEU A 263 16.74 7.46 4.33
C LEU A 263 17.95 6.63 3.93
N PHE A 264 17.98 6.15 2.69
CA PHE A 264 19.09 5.36 2.16
C PHE A 264 19.58 5.94 0.84
N SER A 265 20.87 5.78 0.60
CA SER A 265 21.53 6.11 -0.66
C SER A 265 22.67 5.11 -0.89
N GLU A 266 23.35 5.21 -2.04
CA GLU A 266 24.54 4.42 -2.31
C GLU A 266 25.70 4.70 -1.34
N ALA A 267 25.69 5.87 -0.68
CA ALA A 267 26.76 6.31 0.21
C ALA A 267 26.50 6.03 1.70
N GLY A 268 25.27 5.65 2.08
CA GLY A 268 24.92 5.39 3.47
C GLY A 268 23.44 5.52 3.76
N TYR A 269 23.13 5.70 5.05
CA TYR A 269 21.77 5.85 5.55
C TYR A 269 21.67 6.94 6.62
N VAL A 270 20.45 7.43 6.85
CA VAL A 270 20.09 8.30 7.98
C VAL A 270 18.83 7.73 8.62
N ALA A 271 18.93 7.41 9.91
CA ALA A 271 17.77 7.12 10.77
C ALA A 271 17.36 8.42 11.48
N ALA A 272 16.10 8.84 11.31
CA ALA A 272 15.59 10.14 11.74
C ALA A 272 14.42 10.03 12.71
N GLU A 273 14.48 10.85 13.78
CA GLU A 273 13.38 11.10 14.72
C GLU A 273 13.13 12.59 14.91
N GLU A 274 11.94 12.96 15.41
CA GLU A 274 11.44 14.35 15.47
C GLU A 274 12.31 15.32 16.28
N ASN A 275 13.16 14.83 17.18
CA ASN A 275 13.92 15.64 18.14
C ASN A 275 15.42 15.81 17.80
N GLU A 276 15.86 15.34 16.63
CA GLU A 276 17.27 15.43 16.22
C GLU A 276 17.50 16.49 15.14
N ASN A 277 18.76 16.88 14.93
CA ASN A 277 19.17 17.76 13.84
C ASN A 277 19.14 17.02 12.48
N VAL A 278 17.95 16.50 12.12
CA VAL A 278 17.72 15.60 10.98
C VAL A 278 18.23 16.19 9.66
N ASN A 279 17.98 17.48 9.41
CA ASN A 279 18.41 18.13 8.18
C ASN A 279 19.94 18.16 8.01
N SER A 280 20.71 18.27 9.10
CA SER A 280 22.17 18.22 9.03
C SER A 280 22.70 16.83 8.63
N LYS A 281 22.10 15.76 9.18
CA LYS A 281 22.44 14.37 8.83
C LYS A 281 22.04 14.05 7.39
N ILE A 282 20.88 14.52 6.95
CA ILE A 282 20.43 14.39 5.57
C ILE A 282 21.37 15.13 4.63
N GLU A 283 21.79 16.35 4.98
CA GLU A 283 22.74 17.12 4.17
C GLU A 283 24.10 16.42 4.04
N GLU A 284 24.63 15.87 5.13
CA GLU A 284 25.86 15.07 5.11
C GLU A 284 25.71 13.84 4.20
N LEU A 285 24.59 13.11 4.30
CA LEU A 285 24.30 11.99 3.42
C LEU A 285 24.29 12.42 1.95
N ILE A 286 23.54 13.47 1.61
CA ILE A 286 23.44 14.01 0.25
C ILE A 286 24.82 14.37 -0.30
N GLN A 287 25.63 15.12 0.45
CA GLN A 287 26.96 15.53 0.01
C GLN A 287 27.87 14.32 -0.22
N LYS A 288 27.83 13.33 0.69
CA LYS A 288 28.58 12.09 0.54
C LYS A 288 28.16 11.33 -0.72
N THR A 289 26.85 11.26 -0.99
CA THR A 289 26.30 10.62 -2.18
C THR A 289 26.72 11.31 -3.47
N ILE A 290 26.65 12.64 -3.52
CA ILE A 290 27.07 13.41 -4.71
C ILE A 290 28.57 13.25 -4.98
N SER A 291 29.39 13.11 -3.92
CA SER A 291 30.84 12.96 -4.03
C SER A 291 31.33 11.54 -4.30
N LEU A 292 30.45 10.54 -4.34
CA LEU A 292 30.82 9.13 -4.41
C LEU A 292 31.27 8.75 -5.84
N SER A 293 32.40 8.04 -5.97
CA SER A 293 32.91 7.56 -7.26
C SER A 293 32.26 6.22 -7.66
N GLU A 294 32.11 5.97 -8.97
CA GLU A 294 31.53 4.73 -9.53
C GLU A 294 32.17 3.43 -9.01
N THR A 295 33.48 3.43 -8.73
CA THR A 295 34.17 2.25 -8.21
C THR A 295 33.83 1.93 -6.75
N ASP A 296 33.34 2.91 -6.00
CA ASP A 296 33.02 2.79 -4.57
C ASP A 296 31.52 2.61 -4.32
N LYS A 297 30.71 2.64 -5.38
CA LYS A 297 29.28 2.38 -5.29
C LYS A 297 29.03 0.94 -4.89
N LYS A 298 28.40 0.74 -3.72
CA LYS A 298 27.68 -0.50 -3.47
C LYS A 298 26.50 -0.56 -4.46
N LYS A 299 26.60 -1.41 -5.48
CA LYS A 299 25.44 -1.75 -6.31
C LYS A 299 24.33 -2.26 -5.39
N VAL A 300 23.24 -1.50 -5.30
CA VAL A 300 22.01 -1.91 -4.62
C VAL A 300 21.29 -2.91 -5.53
N THR A 301 21.87 -4.11 -5.70
CA THR A 301 21.25 -5.18 -6.47
C THR A 301 20.33 -5.99 -5.58
N SER A 302 19.08 -6.13 -6.02
CA SER A 302 18.09 -7.01 -5.42
C SER A 302 18.38 -8.47 -5.79
N ASN A 303 19.21 -9.16 -5.00
CA ASN A 303 19.20 -10.62 -5.04
C ASN A 303 17.95 -11.10 -4.29
N THR A 304 16.90 -11.46 -5.04
CA THR A 304 15.59 -11.88 -4.49
C THR A 304 15.72 -13.01 -3.46
N SER A 305 16.62 -13.96 -3.68
CA SER A 305 16.87 -15.07 -2.75
C SER A 305 17.49 -14.61 -1.41
N ALA A 306 18.39 -13.63 -1.44
CA ALA A 306 18.99 -13.08 -0.21
C ALA A 306 18.00 -12.19 0.55
N ILE A 307 17.13 -11.48 -0.17
CA ILE A 307 16.06 -10.65 0.40
C ILE A 307 15.09 -11.52 1.20
N GLU A 308 14.65 -12.65 0.63
CA GLU A 308 13.74 -13.60 1.30
C GLU A 308 14.32 -14.14 2.61
N ASP A 309 15.61 -14.50 2.63
CA ASP A 309 16.29 -15.01 3.84
C ASP A 309 16.45 -13.93 4.93
N ILE A 310 16.73 -12.69 4.56
CA ILE A 310 16.89 -11.55 5.49
C ILE A 310 15.55 -11.15 6.10
N ILE A 311 14.51 -11.04 5.28
CA ILE A 311 13.11 -10.86 5.73
C ILE A 311 12.76 -11.98 6.71
N PHE A 312 13.02 -13.23 6.33
CA PHE A 312 12.76 -14.38 7.19
C PHE A 312 13.49 -14.27 8.53
N GLN A 313 14.74 -13.81 8.59
CA GLN A 313 15.46 -13.62 9.85
C GLN A 313 14.85 -12.55 10.75
N ARG A 314 14.43 -11.41 10.20
CA ARG A 314 13.79 -10.34 10.99
C ARG A 314 12.38 -10.71 11.45
N PHE A 315 11.70 -11.52 10.66
CA PHE A 315 10.39 -12.10 10.98
C PHE A 315 10.46 -13.48 11.63
N LYS A 316 11.63 -13.99 12.05
CA LYS A 316 11.75 -15.17 12.94
C LYS A 316 10.95 -15.00 14.24
N GLY A 317 10.51 -13.78 14.55
CA GLY A 317 9.52 -13.50 15.59
C GLY A 317 8.14 -14.12 15.33
N PHE A 318 7.66 -14.27 14.10
CA PHE A 318 6.35 -14.86 13.77
C PHE A 318 6.39 -16.39 13.76
N THR A 319 6.70 -16.96 14.93
CA THR A 319 6.45 -18.38 15.20
C THR A 319 4.94 -18.66 15.17
N PRO A 320 4.51 -19.93 15.02
CA PRO A 320 3.10 -20.30 15.23
C PRO A 320 2.51 -19.76 16.53
N TRP A 321 3.34 -19.57 17.56
CA TRP A 321 2.96 -18.97 18.84
C TRP A 321 2.68 -17.48 18.78
N VAL A 322 3.39 -16.72 17.94
CA VAL A 322 3.11 -15.30 17.73
C VAL A 322 1.87 -15.11 16.88
N VAL A 323 1.64 -15.96 15.87
CA VAL A 323 0.37 -15.96 15.11
C VAL A 323 -0.80 -16.32 16.04
N ALA A 324 -0.63 -17.32 16.90
CA ALA A 324 -1.62 -17.67 17.92
C ALA A 324 -1.85 -16.52 18.92
N GLY A 325 -0.78 -15.88 19.40
CA GLY A 325 -0.85 -14.74 20.32
C GLY A 325 -1.55 -13.53 19.70
N ALA A 326 -1.24 -13.19 18.45
CA ALA A 326 -1.91 -12.15 17.69
C ALA A 326 -3.41 -12.46 17.53
N GLY A 327 -3.76 -13.73 17.22
CA GLY A 327 -5.14 -14.19 17.19
C GLY A 327 -5.85 -13.99 18.53
N VAL A 328 -5.27 -14.42 19.65
CA VAL A 328 -5.86 -14.24 20.99
C VAL A 328 -6.07 -12.76 21.32
N LEU A 329 -5.07 -11.91 21.03
CA LEU A 329 -5.15 -10.47 21.30
C LEU A 329 -6.24 -9.80 20.48
N ASP A 330 -6.35 -10.12 19.20
CA ASP A 330 -7.42 -9.66 18.31
C ASP A 330 -8.81 -10.17 18.77
N GLY A 331 -8.87 -11.41 19.29
CA GLY A 331 -10.07 -12.03 19.82
C GLY A 331 -10.62 -11.41 21.12
N LEU A 332 -9.88 -10.53 21.79
CA LEU A 332 -10.34 -9.79 22.98
C LEU A 332 -11.27 -8.64 22.58
N ASN A 333 -12.43 -9.00 22.04
CA ASN A 333 -13.36 -8.02 21.48
C ASN A 333 -14.57 -7.72 22.39
N PRO A 334 -14.70 -6.49 22.92
CA PRO A 334 -15.82 -6.13 23.78
C PRO A 334 -17.18 -6.23 23.08
N CYS A 335 -17.25 -6.03 21.76
CA CYS A 335 -18.49 -6.04 20.98
C CYS A 335 -19.05 -7.46 20.82
N ALA A 336 -18.23 -8.43 20.40
CA ALA A 336 -18.64 -9.83 20.37
C ALA A 336 -18.99 -10.36 21.76
N PHE A 337 -18.22 -10.00 22.79
CA PHE A 337 -18.50 -10.42 24.17
C PHE A 337 -19.85 -9.92 24.66
N ALA A 338 -20.15 -8.63 24.47
CA ALA A 338 -21.42 -8.04 24.87
C ALA A 338 -22.61 -8.73 24.17
N THR A 339 -22.45 -9.05 22.89
CA THR A 339 -23.50 -9.67 22.08
C THR A 339 -23.78 -11.10 22.51
N ILE A 340 -22.74 -11.92 22.67
CA ILE A 340 -22.94 -13.32 23.09
C ILE A 340 -23.51 -13.41 24.50
N ILE A 341 -23.08 -12.53 25.42
CA ILE A 341 -23.63 -12.43 26.78
C ILE A 341 -25.11 -12.03 26.73
N PHE A 342 -25.45 -11.00 25.96
CA PHE A 342 -26.83 -10.54 25.81
C PHE A 342 -27.71 -11.64 25.22
N MET A 343 -27.26 -12.29 24.16
CA MET A 343 -28.00 -13.34 23.47
C MET A 343 -28.26 -14.54 24.38
N VAL A 344 -27.24 -15.03 25.10
CA VAL A 344 -27.40 -16.14 26.06
C VAL A 344 -28.39 -15.77 27.17
N ASN A 345 -28.26 -14.57 27.75
CA ASN A 345 -29.18 -14.08 28.78
C ASN A 345 -30.62 -13.95 28.27
N LEU A 346 -30.80 -13.45 27.05
CA LEU A 346 -32.11 -13.31 26.43
C LEU A 346 -32.78 -14.68 26.24
N LEU A 347 -32.06 -15.66 25.72
CA LEU A 347 -32.60 -17.01 25.48
C LEU A 347 -32.97 -17.73 26.78
N MET A 348 -32.19 -17.54 27.85
CA MET A 348 -32.53 -18.05 29.18
C MET A 348 -33.81 -17.42 29.71
N VAL A 349 -33.98 -16.11 29.54
CA VAL A 349 -35.17 -15.38 30.00
C VAL A 349 -36.42 -15.75 29.19
N LEU A 350 -36.26 -16.06 27.90
CA LEU A 350 -37.34 -16.57 27.05
C LEU A 350 -37.73 -18.02 27.39
N GLY A 351 -36.94 -18.70 28.21
CA GLY A 351 -37.19 -20.07 28.67
C GLY A 351 -36.82 -21.14 27.64
N HIS A 352 -35.89 -20.84 26.73
CA HIS A 352 -35.40 -21.86 25.80
C HIS A 352 -34.55 -22.92 26.50
N ASP A 353 -34.60 -24.13 25.96
CA ASP A 353 -33.83 -25.25 26.48
C ASP A 353 -32.32 -25.04 26.34
N ARG A 354 -31.57 -25.65 27.26
CA ARG A 354 -30.10 -25.55 27.33
C ARG A 354 -29.41 -26.00 26.04
N ARG A 355 -29.97 -26.99 25.35
CA ARG A 355 -29.45 -27.45 24.05
C ARG A 355 -29.60 -26.37 22.99
N LYS A 356 -30.70 -25.62 23.01
CA LYS A 356 -30.96 -24.54 22.06
C LYS A 356 -30.05 -23.34 22.29
N ILE A 357 -29.81 -22.98 23.55
CA ILE A 357 -28.85 -21.92 23.91
C ILE A 357 -27.45 -22.30 23.41
N LEU A 358 -27.05 -23.57 23.58
CA LEU A 358 -25.78 -24.08 23.10
C LEU A 358 -25.68 -24.01 21.57
N GLU A 359 -26.71 -24.49 20.87
CA GLU A 359 -26.79 -24.47 19.40
C GLU A 359 -26.65 -23.05 18.84
N ILE A 360 -27.40 -22.09 19.39
CA ILE A 360 -27.38 -20.69 18.93
C ILE A 360 -26.02 -20.03 19.21
N GLY A 361 -25.44 -20.24 20.39
CA GLY A 361 -24.14 -19.65 20.74
C GLY A 361 -22.98 -20.23 19.93
N ILE A 362 -23.01 -21.53 19.63
CA ILE A 362 -22.04 -22.16 18.71
C ILE A 362 -22.24 -21.62 17.30
N THR A 363 -23.48 -21.50 16.83
CA THR A 363 -23.77 -20.95 15.49
C THR A 363 -23.21 -19.54 15.32
N TYR A 364 -23.40 -18.68 16.32
CA TYR A 364 -22.83 -17.34 16.34
C TYR A 364 -21.30 -17.37 16.27
N SER A 365 -20.66 -18.20 17.10
CA SER A 365 -19.19 -18.32 17.14
C SER A 365 -18.62 -18.86 15.82
N ILE A 366 -19.27 -19.86 15.21
CA ILE A 366 -18.89 -20.38 13.89
C ILE A 366 -19.04 -19.30 12.82
N THR A 367 -20.11 -18.51 12.87
CA THR A 367 -20.32 -17.43 11.90
C THR A 367 -19.23 -16.35 12.03
N VAL A 368 -18.85 -16.00 13.26
CA VAL A 368 -17.73 -15.07 13.52
C VAL A 368 -16.43 -15.62 12.93
N PHE A 369 -16.09 -16.88 13.22
CA PHE A 369 -14.92 -17.56 12.67
C PHE A 369 -14.92 -17.58 11.13
N ILE A 370 -16.03 -17.98 10.51
CA ILE A 370 -16.13 -18.06 9.04
C ILE A 370 -16.03 -16.68 8.41
N THR A 371 -16.68 -15.67 8.99
CA THR A 371 -16.66 -14.30 8.45
C THR A 371 -15.24 -13.75 8.48
N TYR A 372 -14.51 -13.91 9.59
CA TYR A 372 -13.11 -13.51 9.67
C TYR A 372 -12.22 -14.29 8.69
N LEU A 373 -12.38 -15.62 8.61
CA LEU A 373 -11.64 -16.44 7.64
C LEU A 373 -11.86 -15.94 6.19
N LEU A 374 -13.10 -15.61 5.81
CA LEU A 374 -13.43 -15.05 4.49
C LEU A 374 -12.80 -13.68 4.26
N LEU A 375 -12.76 -12.82 5.28
CA LEU A 375 -12.05 -11.54 5.21
C LEU A 375 -10.56 -11.77 4.91
N GLY A 376 -9.94 -12.76 5.56
CA GLY A 376 -8.52 -13.09 5.36
C GLY A 376 -8.18 -13.71 4.01
N LEU A 377 -9.13 -14.35 3.33
CA LEU A 377 -8.94 -14.99 2.02
C LEU A 377 -9.03 -14.03 0.82
N GLY A 378 -9.20 -12.72 1.04
CA GLY A 378 -9.12 -11.73 -0.04
C GLY A 378 -10.31 -10.78 -0.16
N LEU A 379 -11.35 -10.91 0.67
CA LEU A 379 -12.43 -9.91 0.73
C LEU A 379 -11.94 -8.54 1.23
N PHE A 380 -10.78 -8.53 1.90
CA PHE A 380 -10.19 -7.34 2.51
C PHE A 380 -9.54 -6.38 1.51
N HIS A 381 -9.00 -6.86 0.38
CA HIS A 381 -8.36 -6.00 -0.62
C HIS A 381 -9.38 -5.08 -1.32
N VAL A 382 -10.60 -5.59 -1.54
CA VAL A 382 -11.74 -4.84 -2.09
C VAL A 382 -12.29 -3.81 -1.09
N TRP A 383 -12.20 -4.11 0.21
CA TRP A 383 -12.79 -3.27 1.26
C TRP A 383 -11.95 -2.03 1.60
N GLN A 384 -10.61 -2.10 1.49
CA GLN A 384 -9.70 -0.99 1.84
C GLN A 384 -9.40 0.00 0.71
N THR A 385 -9.57 -0.39 -0.55
CA THR A 385 -9.37 0.53 -1.70
C THR A 385 -10.48 1.58 -1.81
N LEU A 386 -11.58 1.39 -1.09
CA LEU A 386 -12.66 2.37 -1.01
C LEU A 386 -12.27 3.52 -0.08
N ALA A 387 -12.18 4.75 -0.60
CA ALA A 387 -12.00 5.97 0.19
C ALA A 387 -13.05 6.13 1.32
N ALA A 388 -14.23 5.54 1.14
CA ALA A 388 -15.29 5.46 2.14
C ALA A 388 -14.86 4.73 3.43
N TYR A 389 -13.90 3.78 3.36
CA TYR A 389 -13.44 3.01 4.52
C TYR A 389 -12.73 3.88 5.57
N GLN A 390 -11.88 4.82 5.14
CA GLN A 390 -11.15 5.68 6.08
C GLN A 390 -12.10 6.61 6.86
N VAL A 391 -13.13 7.14 6.18
CA VAL A 391 -14.16 7.98 6.81
C VAL A 391 -15.08 7.12 7.70
N PHE A 392 -15.54 5.98 7.20
CA PHE A 392 -16.41 5.06 7.93
C PHE A 392 -15.75 4.53 9.21
N SER A 393 -14.50 4.07 9.11
CA SER A 393 -13.73 3.58 10.26
C SER A 393 -13.60 4.67 11.32
N ARG A 394 -13.20 5.90 10.95
CA ARG A 394 -13.08 7.02 11.90
C ARG A 394 -14.39 7.34 12.61
N VAL A 395 -15.51 7.30 11.90
CA VAL A 395 -16.86 7.53 12.48
C VAL A 395 -17.24 6.39 13.43
N VAL A 396 -17.05 5.14 13.03
CA VAL A 396 -17.37 3.96 13.86
C VAL A 396 -16.51 3.93 15.13
N TYR A 397 -15.21 4.22 15.03
CA TYR A 397 -14.32 4.36 16.18
C TYR A 397 -14.79 5.46 17.14
N GLY A 398 -15.16 6.64 16.62
CA GLY A 398 -15.66 7.74 17.44
C GLY A 398 -16.96 7.39 18.16
N ILE A 399 -17.88 6.70 17.48
CA ILE A 399 -19.13 6.20 18.09
C ILE A 399 -18.82 5.15 19.16
N MET A 400 -17.95 4.19 18.87
CA MET A 400 -17.61 3.11 19.80
C MET A 400 -16.90 3.64 21.06
N ALA A 401 -15.92 4.53 20.90
CA ALA A 401 -15.26 5.19 22.02
C ALA A 401 -16.26 5.97 22.88
N SER A 402 -17.23 6.66 22.25
CA SER A 402 -18.29 7.37 22.96
C SER A 402 -19.19 6.40 23.75
N VAL A 403 -19.57 5.26 23.16
CA VAL A 403 -20.40 4.24 23.82
C VAL A 403 -19.65 3.59 24.99
N LEU A 404 -18.38 3.23 24.81
CA LEU A 404 -17.54 2.66 25.87
C LEU A 404 -17.33 3.65 27.02
N LEU A 405 -17.11 4.93 26.72
CA LEU A 405 -17.02 5.98 27.74
C LEU A 405 -18.33 6.13 28.53
N VAL A 406 -19.49 6.08 27.87
CA VAL A 406 -20.80 6.04 28.54
C VAL A 406 -20.90 4.80 29.43
N PHE A 407 -20.52 3.61 28.95
CA PHE A 407 -20.54 2.38 29.75
C PHE A 407 -19.58 2.41 30.93
N ALA A 408 -18.40 3.03 30.79
CA ALA A 408 -17.46 3.25 31.87
C ALA A 408 -18.06 4.14 32.96
N ILE A 409 -18.61 5.30 32.59
CA ILE A 409 -19.26 6.24 33.52
C ILE A 409 -20.43 5.56 34.25
N LEU A 410 -21.29 4.85 33.52
CA LEU A 410 -22.42 4.13 34.11
C LEU A 410 -21.95 3.00 35.04
N SER A 411 -20.86 2.29 34.71
CA SER A 411 -20.31 1.21 35.55
C SER A 411 -19.73 1.75 36.86
N ILE A 412 -19.03 2.89 36.80
CA ILE A 412 -18.48 3.58 37.98
C ILE A 412 -19.61 4.15 38.84
N LYS A 413 -20.63 4.74 38.21
CA LYS A 413 -21.83 5.25 38.92
C LYS A 413 -22.56 4.13 39.64
N ASP A 414 -22.75 2.98 38.99
CA ASP A 414 -23.32 1.78 39.59
C ASP A 414 -22.49 1.28 40.79
N ALA A 415 -21.15 1.34 40.71
CA ALA A 415 -20.25 0.97 41.82
C ALA A 415 -20.39 1.92 43.02
N ILE A 416 -20.46 3.23 42.78
CA ILE A 416 -20.63 4.25 43.82
C ILE A 416 -22.01 4.13 44.46
N GLN A 417 -23.06 3.93 43.67
CA GLN A 417 -24.43 3.76 44.16
C GLN A 417 -24.56 2.46 44.99
N TYR A 418 -23.93 1.36 44.57
CA TYR A 418 -23.89 0.13 45.35
C TYR A 418 -23.18 0.31 46.70
N LYS A 419 -22.06 1.07 46.73
CA LYS A 419 -21.33 1.42 47.95
C LYS A 419 -22.20 2.22 48.93
N LYS A 420 -23.07 3.09 48.42
CA LYS A 420 -23.90 4.00 49.21
C LYS A 420 -25.20 3.35 49.71
N ASP A 421 -25.93 2.66 48.83
CA ASP A 421 -27.31 2.25 49.09
C ASP A 421 -27.48 0.74 49.30
N LYS A 422 -26.47 -0.08 49.00
CA LYS A 422 -26.49 -1.57 49.06
C LYS A 422 -27.67 -2.25 48.35
N LYS A 423 -28.42 -1.54 47.50
CA LYS A 423 -29.58 -2.07 46.77
C LYS A 423 -29.14 -2.68 45.43
N GLU A 424 -29.55 -3.93 45.19
CA GLU A 424 -29.21 -4.69 43.96
C GLU A 424 -30.13 -4.36 42.76
N THR A 425 -31.18 -3.57 42.95
CA THR A 425 -32.34 -3.57 42.05
C THR A 425 -32.38 -2.51 40.94
N GLU A 426 -31.45 -1.56 40.93
CA GLU A 426 -31.46 -0.41 40.00
C GLU A 426 -30.07 -0.09 39.44
N PHE A 427 -29.39 -1.08 38.87
CA PHE A 427 -28.17 -0.81 38.11
C PHE A 427 -28.52 -0.19 36.75
N SER A 428 -27.88 0.93 36.42
CA SER A 428 -28.13 1.72 35.22
C SER A 428 -27.73 0.98 33.93
N LEU A 429 -26.82 -0.01 34.02
CA LEU A 429 -26.44 -0.91 32.92
C LEU A 429 -27.32 -2.18 32.82
N GLY A 430 -28.35 -2.31 33.66
CA GLY A 430 -29.32 -3.40 33.57
C GLY A 430 -30.58 -2.95 32.83
N LEU A 431 -31.14 -3.81 31.96
CA LEU A 431 -32.45 -3.51 31.37
C LEU A 431 -33.51 -3.25 32.46
N PRO A 432 -34.32 -2.18 32.40
CA PRO A 432 -35.39 -1.92 33.37
C PRO A 432 -36.40 -3.07 33.41
N LYS A 433 -36.90 -3.44 34.59
CA LYS A 433 -37.83 -4.58 34.78
C LYS A 433 -39.06 -4.51 33.87
N GLY A 434 -39.63 -3.32 33.64
CA GLY A 434 -40.78 -3.13 32.75
C GLY A 434 -40.48 -3.33 31.26
N PHE A 435 -39.28 -2.95 30.81
CA PHE A 435 -38.81 -3.19 29.45
C PHE A 435 -38.50 -4.67 29.22
N ARG A 436 -37.90 -5.36 30.20
CA ARG A 436 -37.67 -6.82 30.17
C ARG A 436 -38.97 -7.58 29.95
N VAL A 437 -40.03 -7.25 30.68
CA VAL A 437 -41.32 -7.96 30.58
C VAL A 437 -42.02 -7.71 29.24
N LYS A 438 -42.02 -6.46 28.72
CA LYS A 438 -42.61 -6.13 27.42
C LYS A 438 -41.84 -6.77 26.25
N ILE A 439 -40.52 -6.72 26.29
CA ILE A 439 -39.65 -7.38 25.30
C ILE A 439 -39.86 -8.90 25.35
N ASN A 440 -39.92 -9.51 26.54
CA ASN A 440 -40.16 -10.95 26.67
C ASN A 440 -41.51 -11.39 26.12
N GLN A 441 -42.58 -10.60 26.30
CA GLN A 441 -43.90 -10.92 25.76
C GLN A 441 -43.96 -10.78 24.23
N TYR A 442 -43.27 -9.79 23.65
CA TYR A 442 -43.16 -9.65 22.20
C TYR A 442 -42.29 -10.73 21.55
N LEU A 443 -41.14 -11.03 22.16
CA LEU A 443 -40.18 -11.99 21.62
C LEU A 443 -40.71 -13.43 21.67
N LYS A 444 -41.39 -13.82 22.76
CA LYS A 444 -41.99 -15.16 22.92
C LYS A 444 -43.09 -15.46 21.88
N LYS A 445 -43.70 -14.41 21.30
CA LYS A 445 -44.73 -14.51 20.26
C LYS A 445 -44.17 -14.44 18.83
N SER A 446 -42.97 -13.90 18.62
CA SER A 446 -42.48 -13.48 17.29
C SER A 446 -41.30 -14.31 16.76
N PHE A 447 -40.51 -14.93 17.65
CA PHE A 447 -39.31 -15.69 17.28
C PHE A 447 -39.56 -17.20 17.24
N SER A 448 -39.80 -17.72 16.03
CA SER A 448 -39.65 -19.15 15.74
C SER A 448 -38.18 -19.55 15.83
N GLU A 449 -37.89 -20.82 16.13
CA GLU A 449 -36.52 -21.33 16.28
C GLU A 449 -35.60 -21.00 15.09
N LYS A 450 -36.12 -21.06 13.86
CA LYS A 450 -35.36 -20.70 12.65
C LYS A 450 -34.96 -19.23 12.62
N LYS A 451 -35.80 -18.33 13.15
CA LYS A 451 -35.51 -16.89 13.20
C LYS A 451 -34.41 -16.56 14.21
N LEU A 452 -34.26 -17.36 15.28
CA LEU A 452 -33.21 -17.18 16.28
C LEU A 452 -31.83 -17.60 15.75
N ILE A 453 -31.76 -18.71 15.03
CA ILE A 453 -30.53 -19.14 14.34
C ILE A 453 -30.13 -18.09 13.31
N PHE A 454 -31.08 -17.61 12.49
CA PHE A 454 -30.81 -16.55 11.53
C PHE A 454 -30.33 -15.25 12.18
N ALA A 455 -30.94 -14.86 13.31
CA ALA A 455 -30.49 -13.68 14.07
C ALA A 455 -29.05 -13.85 14.61
N ALA A 456 -28.66 -15.05 15.04
CA ALA A 456 -27.30 -15.34 15.46
C ALA A 456 -26.29 -15.28 14.30
N ILE A 457 -26.64 -15.80 13.12
CA ILE A 457 -25.81 -15.68 11.92
C ILE A 457 -25.67 -14.20 11.52
N LEU A 458 -26.78 -13.49 11.38
CA LEU A 458 -26.77 -12.09 10.95
C LEU A 458 -25.99 -11.21 11.93
N SER A 459 -26.21 -11.37 13.23
CA SER A 459 -25.46 -10.63 14.25
C SER A 459 -23.98 -10.99 14.25
N GLY A 460 -23.61 -12.27 14.16
CA GLY A 460 -22.22 -12.71 14.07
C GLY A 460 -21.49 -12.11 12.87
N PHE A 461 -22.14 -12.11 11.71
CA PHE A 461 -21.59 -11.51 10.49
C PHE A 461 -21.40 -9.99 10.61
N VAL A 462 -22.46 -9.26 11.00
CA VAL A 462 -22.41 -7.79 11.12
C VAL A 462 -21.36 -7.35 12.14
N ILE A 463 -21.30 -8.04 13.28
CA ILE A 463 -20.31 -7.73 14.31
C ILE A 463 -18.92 -7.99 13.80
N SER A 464 -18.66 -9.14 13.17
CA SER A 464 -17.34 -9.44 12.61
C SER A 464 -16.86 -8.38 11.61
N LEU A 465 -17.77 -7.81 10.80
CA LEU A 465 -17.44 -6.70 9.90
C LEU A 465 -17.09 -5.40 10.66
N LEU A 466 -17.84 -5.07 11.70
CA LEU A 466 -17.55 -3.92 12.56
C LEU A 466 -16.22 -4.10 13.31
N GLU A 467 -15.95 -5.31 13.78
CA GLU A 467 -14.73 -5.69 14.49
C GLU A 467 -13.51 -5.63 13.57
N ALA A 468 -13.59 -6.13 12.34
CA ALA A 468 -12.53 -6.00 11.35
C ALA A 468 -12.15 -4.52 11.07
N GLY A 469 -13.11 -3.60 11.20
CA GLY A 469 -12.86 -2.16 11.13
C GLY A 469 -12.08 -1.59 12.34
N CYS A 470 -12.19 -2.25 13.50
CA CYS A 470 -11.61 -1.82 14.77
C CYS A 470 -10.33 -2.60 15.17
N THR A 471 -10.13 -3.80 14.64
CA THR A 471 -8.97 -4.66 14.97
C THR A 471 -8.11 -5.02 13.77
N GLY A 472 -8.47 -4.48 12.59
CA GLY A 472 -7.73 -4.64 11.34
C GLY A 472 -6.26 -4.23 11.39
N GLN A 473 -5.81 -3.52 12.42
CA GLN A 473 -4.41 -3.16 12.65
C GLN A 473 -3.53 -4.34 13.10
N ILE A 474 -4.11 -5.34 13.78
CA ILE A 474 -3.40 -6.57 14.20
C ILE A 474 -3.62 -7.66 13.15
N TYR A 475 -4.85 -7.77 12.63
CA TYR A 475 -5.27 -8.76 11.65
C TYR A 475 -4.50 -8.64 10.32
N LEU A 476 -4.41 -7.42 9.78
CA LEU A 476 -3.91 -7.19 8.43
C LEU A 476 -2.39 -7.43 8.28
N PRO A 477 -1.51 -6.88 9.14
CA PRO A 477 -0.08 -7.12 9.00
C PRO A 477 0.27 -8.60 9.15
N THR A 478 -0.45 -9.30 10.03
CA THR A 478 -0.26 -10.73 10.28
C THR A 478 -0.62 -11.56 9.03
N ILE A 479 -1.74 -11.27 8.37
CA ILE A 479 -2.16 -12.01 7.17
C ILE A 479 -1.32 -11.65 5.94
N MET A 480 -0.95 -10.37 5.77
CA MET A 480 -0.05 -9.96 4.68
C MET A 480 1.30 -10.68 4.77
N TYR A 481 1.85 -10.81 5.98
CA TYR A 481 3.05 -11.61 6.23
C TYR A 481 2.86 -13.09 5.86
N ILE A 482 1.79 -13.71 6.35
CA ILE A 482 1.47 -15.12 6.09
C ILE A 482 1.29 -15.38 4.58
N ALA A 483 0.65 -14.46 3.86
CA ALA A 483 0.33 -14.60 2.44
C ALA A 483 1.55 -14.46 1.52
N ARG A 484 2.55 -13.65 1.89
CA ARG A 484 3.77 -13.45 1.09
C ARG A 484 4.83 -14.52 1.28
N GLN A 485 4.97 -15.05 2.50
CA GLN A 485 6.10 -15.92 2.87
C GLN A 485 5.82 -17.43 2.70
N SER A 486 4.55 -17.83 2.57
CA SER A 486 4.15 -19.23 2.62
C SER A 486 3.58 -19.72 1.30
N THR A 487 3.88 -20.97 0.93
CA THR A 487 3.11 -21.68 -0.10
C THR A 487 1.62 -21.60 0.22
N SER A 488 0.76 -21.54 -0.80
CA SER A 488 -0.68 -21.29 -0.63
C SER A 488 -1.33 -22.16 0.46
N MET A 489 -0.86 -23.41 0.62
CA MET A 489 -1.30 -24.32 1.68
C MET A 489 -0.85 -23.92 3.10
N ARG A 490 0.43 -23.54 3.29
CA ARG A 490 0.93 -23.09 4.60
C ARG A 490 0.30 -21.76 5.01
N ALA A 491 0.10 -20.85 4.05
CA ALA A 491 -0.58 -19.58 4.30
C ALA A 491 -2.01 -19.82 4.82
N PHE A 492 -2.73 -20.73 4.16
CA PHE A 492 -4.06 -21.15 4.57
C PHE A 492 -4.09 -21.77 5.98
N LEU A 493 -3.11 -22.62 6.32
CA LEU A 493 -3.03 -23.23 7.67
C LEU A 493 -2.73 -22.20 8.76
N TYR A 494 -1.85 -21.23 8.52
CA TYR A 494 -1.58 -20.14 9.46
C TYR A 494 -2.79 -19.22 9.62
N LEU A 495 -3.54 -18.97 8.54
CA LEU A 495 -4.79 -18.23 8.62
C LEU A 495 -5.83 -18.96 9.48
N ILE A 496 -5.97 -20.28 9.32
CA ILE A 496 -6.82 -21.11 10.19
C ILE A 496 -6.34 -21.05 11.63
N LEU A 497 -5.03 -21.18 11.88
CA LEU A 497 -4.44 -21.12 13.21
C LEU A 497 -4.78 -19.78 13.89
N TYR A 498 -4.55 -18.67 13.20
CA TYR A 498 -4.91 -17.33 13.68
C TYR A 498 -6.38 -17.26 14.09
N ASN A 499 -7.28 -17.65 13.18
CA ASN A 499 -8.72 -17.59 13.39
C ASN A 499 -9.19 -18.53 14.51
N ALA A 500 -8.52 -19.66 14.70
CA ALA A 500 -8.81 -20.59 15.78
C ALA A 500 -8.46 -20.00 17.15
N PHE A 501 -7.35 -19.28 17.26
CA PHE A 501 -6.99 -18.58 18.49
C PHE A 501 -7.80 -17.30 18.71
N PHE A 502 -8.20 -16.63 17.64
CA PHE A 502 -9.13 -15.50 17.66
C PHE A 502 -10.48 -15.85 18.29
N ILE A 503 -11.03 -17.04 18.01
CA ILE A 503 -12.34 -17.42 18.55
C ILE A 503 -12.27 -17.92 20.01
N VAL A 504 -11.08 -18.26 20.52
CA VAL A 504 -10.92 -18.84 21.87
C VAL A 504 -11.46 -17.92 22.98
N PRO A 505 -11.08 -16.62 23.08
CA PRO A 505 -11.63 -15.73 24.09
C PRO A 505 -13.16 -15.65 24.08
N LEU A 506 -13.75 -15.61 22.88
CA LEU A 506 -15.21 -15.58 22.71
C LEU A 506 -15.86 -16.85 23.26
N LEU A 507 -15.31 -18.03 22.93
CA LEU A 507 -15.80 -19.31 23.43
C LEU A 507 -15.67 -19.41 24.96
N VAL A 508 -14.57 -18.92 25.53
CA VAL A 508 -14.37 -18.87 26.98
C VAL A 508 -15.46 -18.04 27.65
N VAL A 509 -15.77 -16.85 27.12
CA VAL A 509 -16.86 -16.00 27.62
C VAL A 509 -18.22 -16.69 27.47
N PHE A 510 -18.50 -17.26 26.29
CA PHE A 510 -19.74 -17.97 26.00
C PHE A 510 -19.98 -19.14 26.98
N PHE A 511 -19.02 -20.06 27.12
CA PHE A 511 -19.12 -21.18 28.03
C PHE A 511 -19.15 -20.71 29.49
N GLY A 512 -18.39 -19.67 29.83
CA GLY A 512 -18.40 -19.03 31.14
C GLY A 512 -19.80 -18.56 31.55
N VAL A 513 -20.53 -17.90 30.65
CA VAL A 513 -21.91 -17.45 30.89
C VAL A 513 -22.88 -18.63 30.91
N TYR A 514 -22.73 -19.58 29.97
CA TYR A 514 -23.58 -20.76 29.85
C TYR A 514 -23.57 -21.65 31.11
N TYR A 515 -22.40 -21.89 31.69
CA TYR A 515 -22.26 -22.65 32.95
C TYR A 515 -22.39 -21.76 34.19
N GLY A 516 -21.88 -20.54 34.16
CA GLY A 516 -21.87 -19.62 35.29
C GLY A 516 -23.26 -19.16 35.72
N SER A 517 -24.17 -18.94 34.76
CA SER A 517 -25.58 -18.66 35.01
C SER A 517 -26.32 -19.81 35.75
N GLN A 518 -25.74 -21.02 35.77
CA GLN A 518 -26.30 -22.17 36.46
C GLN A 518 -25.77 -22.34 37.90
N SER A 519 -24.63 -21.73 38.23
CA SER A 519 -24.00 -21.90 39.53
C SER A 519 -24.51 -20.87 40.53
N LYS A 520 -25.32 -21.33 41.50
CA LYS A 520 -25.72 -20.52 42.66
C LYS A 520 -24.51 -19.96 43.42
N ALA A 521 -23.39 -20.70 43.44
CA ALA A 521 -22.15 -20.27 44.07
C ALA A 521 -21.48 -19.11 43.33
N LEU A 522 -21.45 -19.16 41.99
CA LEU A 522 -20.86 -18.10 41.16
C LEU A 522 -21.72 -16.83 41.16
N VAL A 523 -23.05 -16.99 41.15
CA VAL A 523 -23.99 -15.88 41.33
C VAL A 523 -23.83 -15.24 42.71
N ASN A 524 -23.66 -16.03 43.77
CA ASN A 524 -23.42 -15.50 45.12
C ASN A 524 -22.03 -14.87 45.27
N PHE A 525 -20.99 -15.41 44.61
CA PHE A 525 -19.66 -14.80 44.58
C PHE A 525 -19.68 -13.45 43.85
N GLY A 526 -20.34 -13.38 42.69
CA GLY A 526 -20.57 -12.13 41.97
C GLY A 526 -21.35 -11.11 42.79
N ARG A 527 -22.36 -11.54 43.55
CA ARG A 527 -23.13 -10.68 44.48
C ARG A 527 -22.30 -10.16 45.65
N LYS A 528 -21.38 -10.96 46.20
CA LYS A 528 -20.47 -10.53 47.27
C LYS A 528 -19.42 -9.53 46.80
N ASN A 529 -19.02 -9.62 45.53
CA ASN A 529 -17.94 -8.82 44.94
C ASN A 529 -18.43 -7.80 43.88
N ILE A 530 -19.69 -7.35 43.96
CA ILE A 530 -20.31 -6.42 42.99
C ILE A 530 -19.47 -5.14 42.83
N LEU A 531 -18.96 -4.58 43.92
CA LEU A 531 -18.14 -3.37 43.90
C LEU A 531 -16.88 -3.57 43.04
N PHE A 532 -16.14 -4.66 43.29
CA PHE A 532 -14.93 -4.99 42.55
C PHE A 532 -15.25 -5.28 41.08
N SER A 533 -16.30 -6.04 40.81
CA SER A 533 -16.71 -6.38 39.44
C SER A 533 -17.11 -5.15 38.62
N LYS A 534 -17.84 -4.19 39.22
CA LYS A 534 -18.25 -2.95 38.54
C LYS A 534 -17.08 -2.00 38.30
N LEU A 535 -16.14 -1.89 39.25
CA LEU A 535 -14.92 -1.11 39.08
C LEU A 535 -13.98 -1.73 38.04
N ALA A 536 -13.82 -3.06 38.05
CA ALA A 536 -13.01 -3.76 37.06
C ALA A 536 -13.61 -3.61 35.64
N LEU A 537 -14.94 -3.71 35.51
CA LEU A 537 -15.62 -3.50 34.23
C LEU A 537 -15.52 -2.05 33.75
N GLY A 538 -15.68 -1.07 34.64
CA GLY A 538 -15.49 0.35 34.32
C GLY A 538 -14.05 0.67 33.91
N SER A 539 -13.06 0.09 34.60
CA SER A 539 -11.64 0.24 34.25
C SER A 539 -11.33 -0.39 32.90
N LEU A 540 -11.91 -1.55 32.60
CA LEU A 540 -11.75 -2.21 31.31
C LEU A 540 -12.28 -1.34 30.17
N PHE A 541 -13.47 -0.75 30.32
CA PHE A 541 -14.04 0.19 29.33
C PHE A 541 -13.30 1.53 29.18
N ILE A 542 -12.39 1.86 30.11
CA ILE A 542 -11.52 3.06 29.99
C ILE A 542 -10.24 2.72 29.24
N VAL A 543 -9.73 1.49 29.42
CA VAL A 543 -8.51 1.00 28.76
C VAL A 543 -8.78 0.64 27.30
N LEU A 544 -9.95 0.04 27.02
CA LEU A 544 -10.48 -0.20 25.68
C LEU A 544 -11.07 1.09 25.10
#